data_AF-A0A562STP7-F1
#
_entry.id   AF-A0A562STP7-F1
#
_cell.length_a   1.000
_cell.length_b   1.000
_cell.length_c   1.000
_cell.angle_alpha   90.00
_cell.angle_beta   90.00
_cell.angle_gamma   90.00
#
_symmetry.space_group_name_H-M   'P 1'
#
loop_
_entity.id
_entity.type
_entity.pdbx_description
1 polymer ?
#
loop_
_entity_poly.entity_id
_entity_poly.type
_entity_poly.pdbx_seq_one_letter_code
_entity_poly.pdbx_strand_id
1 'polypeptide(L)' 'MVRLRKPLASPQDFAEAIKGYEHYPPELIYKFLLEHYVVDLDMLAAFSRHLKTLEATRLAQQAELTAATDTRIVA' A
#
# COMPACT_ATOMS: atom_id res chain seq x y z
N MET A 1 -3.42 10.97 29.56
CA MET A 1 -2.51 11.48 28.51
C MET A 1 -3.28 11.50 27.20
N VAL A 2 -3.49 12.68 26.61
CA VAL A 2 -4.12 12.79 25.28
C VAL A 2 -3.04 12.45 24.25
N ARG A 3 -3.22 11.38 23.47
CA ARG A 3 -2.32 11.06 22.36
C ARG A 3 -2.70 11.94 21.17
N LEU A 4 -1.87 12.94 20.88
CA LEU A 4 -2.03 13.74 19.67
C LEU A 4 -1.64 12.86 18.47
N ARG A 5 -2.60 12.59 17.58
CA ARG A 5 -2.34 11.92 16.32
C ARG A 5 -1.62 12.89 15.38
N LYS A 6 -0.52 12.46 14.77
CA LYS A 6 0.24 13.28 13.82
C LYS A 6 -0.61 13.47 12.55
N PRO A 7 -0.76 14.71 12.03
CA PRO A 7 -1.41 14.93 10.75
C PRO A 7 -0.51 14.50 9.59
N LEU A 8 -1.09 13.84 8.60
CA LEU A 8 -0.47 13.55 7.31
C LEU A 8 -0.96 14.62 6.33
N ALA A 9 -0.11 15.59 6.01
CA ALA A 9 -0.47 16.75 5.19
C ALA A 9 0.25 16.76 3.83
N SER A 10 1.22 15.87 3.63
CA SER A 10 1.98 15.76 2.38
C SER A 10 2.10 14.31 1.92
N PRO A 11 2.25 14.05 0.61
CA PRO A 11 2.49 12.70 0.09
C PRO A 11 3.72 12.02 0.72
N GLN A 12 4.74 12.81 1.06
CA GLN A 12 5.92 12.34 1.78
C GLN A 12 5.57 11.82 3.17
N ASP A 13 4.67 12.47 3.90
CA ASP A 13 4.23 11.98 5.22
C ASP A 13 3.53 10.63 5.11
N PHE A 14 2.71 10.42 4.07
CA PHE A 14 2.06 9.14 3.81
C PHE A 14 3.10 8.06 3.49
N ALA A 15 4.05 8.35 2.61
CA ALA A 15 5.12 7.42 2.26
C ALA A 15 5.97 7.05 3.47
N GLU A 16 6.29 8.01 4.34
CA GLU A 16 7.04 7.76 5.57
C GLU A 16 6.22 6.95 6.59
N ALA A 17 4.93 7.23 6.72
CA ALA A 17 4.02 6.50 7.61
C ALA A 17 3.82 5.02 7.21
N ILE A 18 3.90 4.71 5.92
CA ILE A 18 3.74 3.34 5.40
C ILE A 18 5.07 2.66 5.05
N LYS A 19 6.21 3.33 5.26
CA LYS A 19 7.53 2.82 4.88
C LYS A 19 7.79 1.47 5.54
N GLY A 20 8.08 0.47 4.72
CA GLY A 20 8.27 -0.91 5.18
C GLY A 20 6.97 -1.74 5.33
N TYR A 21 5.80 -1.11 5.24
CA TYR A 21 4.49 -1.77 5.24
C TYR A 21 3.86 -1.84 3.83
N GLU A 22 4.57 -1.39 2.81
CA GLU A 22 4.13 -1.35 1.39
C GLU A 22 3.72 -2.72 0.83
N HIS A 23 4.17 -3.80 1.45
CA HIS A 23 3.86 -5.17 1.05
C HIS A 23 2.51 -5.68 1.57
N TYR A 24 1.89 -4.98 2.52
CA TYR A 24 0.58 -5.34 3.04
C TYR A 24 -0.54 -4.93 2.08
N PRO A 25 -1.71 -5.61 2.15
CA PRO A 25 -2.88 -5.22 1.37
C PRO A 25 -3.25 -3.75 1.62
N PRO A 26 -3.66 -2.99 0.58
CA PRO A 26 -4.00 -1.58 0.71
C PRO A 26 -5.06 -1.33 1.80
N GLU A 27 -6.02 -2.23 1.96
CA GLU A 27 -7.08 -2.14 2.97
C GLU A 27 -6.53 -2.09 4.40
N LEU A 28 -5.45 -2.84 4.65
CA LEU A 28 -4.82 -2.92 5.96
C LEU A 28 -4.00 -1.66 6.23
N ILE A 29 -3.34 -1.13 5.21
CA ILE A 29 -2.64 0.16 5.25
C ILE A 29 -3.63 1.30 5.52
N TYR A 30 -4.82 1.30 4.89
CA TYR A 30 -5.83 2.33 5.13
C TYR A 30 -6.33 2.32 6.57
N LYS A 31 -6.62 1.13 7.12
CA LYS A 31 -7.05 0.99 8.52
C LYS A 31 -5.98 1.51 9.48
N PHE A 32 -4.72 1.13 9.25
CA PHE A 32 -3.59 1.60 10.04
C PHE A 32 -3.46 3.14 10.02
N LEU A 33 -3.53 3.75 8.84
CA LEU A 33 -3.40 5.21 8.71
C LEU A 33 -4.54 5.94 9.43
N LEU A 34 -5.79 5.49 9.27
CA LEU A 34 -6.96 6.08 9.91
C LEU A 34 -6.98 5.90 11.43
N GLU A 35 -6.40 4.81 11.94
CA GLU A 35 -6.34 4.52 13.37
C GLU A 35 -5.27 5.38 14.07
N HIS A 36 -4.08 5.49 13.48
CA HIS A 36 -2.91 6.08 14.12
C HIS A 36 -2.64 7.56 13.77
N TYR A 37 -3.19 8.07 12.67
CA TYR A 37 -2.89 9.42 12.17
C TYR A 37 -4.14 10.26 11.95
N VAL A 38 -3.96 11.57 11.85
CA VAL A 38 -5.00 12.47 11.31
C VAL A 38 -4.78 12.53 9.81
N VAL A 39 -5.72 11.96 9.07
CA VAL A 39 -5.60 11.76 7.63
C VAL A 39 -6.57 12.69 6.92
N ASP A 40 -6.08 13.41 5.92
CA ASP A 40 -6.94 14.10 4.95
C ASP A 40 -7.56 13.08 3.98
N LEU A 41 -8.89 13.03 3.95
CA LEU A 41 -9.67 12.09 3.12
C LEU A 41 -9.42 12.29 1.62
N ASP A 42 -9.23 13.53 1.17
CA ASP A 42 -8.98 13.84 -0.24
C ASP A 42 -7.59 13.35 -0.66
N MET A 43 -6.59 13.52 0.21
CA MET A 43 -5.25 12.96 0.00
C MET A 43 -5.25 11.44 0.08
N LEU A 44 -6.00 10.84 1.01
CA LEU A 44 -6.11 9.39 1.12
C LEU A 44 -6.70 8.78 -0.16
N ALA A 45 -7.69 9.43 -0.78
CA ALA A 45 -8.24 8.99 -2.06
C ALA A 45 -7.20 9.06 -3.19
N ALA A 46 -6.38 10.12 -3.24
CA ALA A 46 -5.27 10.21 -4.19
C ALA A 46 -4.21 9.12 -3.96
N PHE A 47 -3.87 8.86 -2.69
CA PHE A 47 -2.92 7.83 -2.30
C PHE A 47 -3.44 6.41 -2.59
N SER A 48 -4.74 6.17 -2.39
CA SER A 48 -5.37 4.88 -2.70
C SER A 48 -5.21 4.50 -4.16
N ARG A 49 -5.37 5.45 -5.08
CA ARG A 49 -5.13 5.23 -6.51
C ARG A 49 -3.70 4.80 -6.79
N HIS A 50 -2.73 5.36 -6.09
CA HIS A 50 -1.32 5.00 -6.23
C HIS A 50 -1.04 3.56 -5.74
N LEU A 51 -1.56 3.20 -4.55
CA LEU A 51 -1.40 1.85 -4.00
C LEU A 51 -2.04 0.77 -4.88
N LYS A 52 -3.22 1.02 -5.46
CA LYS A 52 -3.86 0.07 -6.38
C LYS A 52 -3.04 -0.19 -7.64
N THR A 53 -2.35 0.83 -8.15
CA THR A 53 -1.44 0.67 -9.30
C THR A 53 -0.24 -0.21 -8.95
N LEU A 54 0.33 -0.03 -7.75
CA LEU A 54 1.43 -0.86 -7.26
C LEU A 54 0.99 -2.31 -7.05
N GLU A 55 -0.20 -2.51 -6.48
CA GLU A 55 -0.78 -3.85 -6.31
C GLU A 55 -1.04 -4.55 -7.64
N ALA A 56 -1.64 -3.85 -8.61
CA ALA A 56 -1.87 -4.38 -9.96
C ALA A 56 -0.56 -4.80 -10.64
N THR A 57 0.49 -3.98 -10.49
CA THR A 57 1.83 -4.29 -11.02
C THR A 57 2.41 -5.54 -10.36
N ARG A 58 2.25 -5.69 -9.04
CA ARG A 58 2.72 -6.86 -8.31
C ARG A 58 1.96 -8.13 -8.70
N LEU A 59 0.64 -8.05 -8.86
CA LEU A 59 -0.18 -9.18 -9.30
C LEU A 59 0.20 -9.63 -10.71
N ALA A 60 0.50 -8.69 -11.62
CA ALA A 60 1.02 -9.01 -12.95
C ALA A 60 2.37 -9.73 -12.88
N GLN A 61 3.31 -9.26 -12.05
CA GLN A 61 4.60 -9.93 -11.86
C GLN A 61 4.46 -11.32 -11.25
N GLN A 62 3.53 -11.52 -10.30
CA GLN A 62 3.27 -12.84 -9.72
C GLN A 62 2.69 -13.82 -10.75
N ALA A 63 1.78 -13.37 -11.60
CA ALA A 63 1.22 -14.19 -12.68
C ALA A 63 2.30 -14.66 -13.66
N GLU A 64 3.22 -13.78 -14.06
CA GLU A 64 4.35 -14.12 -14.93
C GLU A 64 5.30 -15.14 -14.30
N LEU A 65 5.64 -15.00 -13.01
CA LEU A 65 6.47 -15.98 -12.30
C LEU A 65 5.80 -17.36 -12.21
N THR A 66 4.48 -17.43 -12.00
CA THR A 66 3.77 -18.71 -11.97
C THR A 66 3.75 -19.38 -13.34
N ALA A 67 3.55 -18.63 -14.43
CA ALA A 67 3.57 -19.15 -15.79
C ALA A 67 4.96 -19.67 -16.22
N ALA A 68 6.03 -18.99 -15.81
CA ALA A 68 7.40 -19.41 -16.09
C ALA A 68 7.81 -20.69 -15.34
N THR A 69 7.18 -20.95 -14.18
CA THR A 69 7.47 -22.14 -13.37
C THR A 69 6.76 -23.39 -13.91
N ASP A 70 5.53 -23.24 -14.42
CA ASP A 70 4.73 -24.33 -15.01
C ASP A 70 5.40 -24.93 -16.27
N THR A 71 6.08 -24.08 -17.06
CA THR A 71 6.79 -24.50 -18.28
C THR A 71 8.03 -25.37 -18.00
N ARG A 72 8.59 -25.35 -16.78
CA ARG A 72 9.80 -26.12 -16.41
C ARG A 72 9.51 -27.52 -15.87
N ILE A 73 8.27 -27.84 -15.51
CA ILE A 73 7.91 -29.14 -14.89
C ILE A 73 7.53 -30.18 -15.95
N VAL A 74 7.33 -29.77 -17.21
CA VAL A 74 6.89 -30.64 -18.33
C VAL A 74 8.04 -30.94 -19.33
N ALA A 75 9.30 -30.68 -18.98
CA ALA A 75 10.46 -30.97 -19.83
C ALA A 75 11.33 -32.10 -19.28
#